data_AF-A0AAU0S5V7-F1
#
_entry.id   AF-A0AAU0S5V7-F1
#
_cell.length_a   1.000
_cell.length_b   1.000
_cell.length_c   1.000
_cell.angle_alpha   90.00
_cell.angle_beta   90.00
_cell.angle_gamma   90.00
#
_symmetry.space_group_name_H-M   'P 1'
#
loop_
_entity.id
_entity.type
_entity.pdbx_description
1 polymer ?
#
loop_
_entity_poly.entity_id
_entity_poly.type
_entity_poly.pdbx_seq_one_letter_code
_entity_poly.pdbx_strand_id
1 'polypeptide(L)'
;MNSDALTIARRYKERWDIELFFKWIKQHLKIKQFFGRTENAVRIQILTALISYLLVALYKQTHGLKQSLWECLCVIRATLFQRQDLEISQYRKRRREVEEMARLQLGLF
;
A
#
# COMPACT_ATOMS: atom_id res chain seq x y z
N MET A 1 39.52 24.12 5.17
CA MET A 1 38.53 23.03 5.30
C MET A 1 38.86 21.95 4.28
N ASN A 2 39.77 21.03 4.60
CA ASN A 2 40.02 19.85 3.77
C ASN A 2 39.14 18.73 4.34
N SER A 3 37.97 18.53 3.75
CA SER A 3 37.15 17.36 4.08
C SER A 3 37.81 16.14 3.43
N ASP A 4 38.01 15.08 4.21
CA ASP A 4 38.52 13.82 3.70
C ASP A 4 37.65 13.31 2.52
N ALA A 5 38.28 12.75 1.49
CA ALA A 5 37.60 12.34 0.25
C ALA A 5 36.48 11.33 0.52
N LEU A 6 36.67 10.46 1.51
CA LEU A 6 35.65 9.51 1.97
C LEU A 6 34.41 10.21 2.55
N THR A 7 34.63 11.30 3.31
CA THR A 7 33.54 12.08 3.89
C THR A 7 32.71 12.76 2.80
N ILE A 8 33.37 13.28 1.76
CA ILE A 8 32.70 13.87 0.60
C ILE A 8 31.87 12.79 -0.11
N ALA A 9 32.46 11.62 -0.40
CA ALA A 9 31.77 10.51 -1.05
C ALA A 9 30.54 10.03 -0.25
N ARG A 10 30.65 9.93 1.07
CA ARG A 10 29.52 9.51 1.93
C ARG A 10 28.35 10.50 1.88
N ARG A 11 28.64 11.81 1.95
CA ARG A 11 27.61 12.86 1.84
C ARG A 11 26.89 12.83 0.48
N TYR A 12 27.62 12.55 -0.59
CA TYR A 12 27.02 12.37 -1.92
C TYR A 12 26.08 11.16 -1.96
N LYS A 13 26.45 10.05 -1.32
CA LYS A 13 25.59 8.88 -1.19
C LYS A 13 24.31 9.18 -0.39
N GLU A 14 24.43 9.83 0.77
CA GLU A 14 23.30 10.22 1.62
C GLU A 14 22.30 11.12 0.85
N ARG A 15 22.82 12.06 0.04
CA ARG A 15 21.98 12.90 -0.82
C ARG A 15 21.21 12.07 -1.86
N TRP A 16 21.86 11.06 -2.43
CA TRP A 16 21.23 10.19 -3.41
C TRP A 16 20.14 9.30 -2.82
N ASP A 17 20.31 8.85 -1.58
CA ASP A 17 19.29 8.08 -0.86
C ASP A 17 18.00 8.89 -0.67
N ILE A 18 18.12 10.20 -0.39
CA ILE A 18 16.98 11.13 -0.31
C ILE A 18 16.28 11.25 -1.68
N GLU A 19 17.05 11.38 -2.77
CA GLU A 19 16.48 11.44 -4.12
C GLU A 19 15.74 10.15 -4.49
N LEU A 20 16.31 8.98 -4.17
CA LEU A 20 15.68 7.69 -4.38
C LEU A 20 14.39 7.54 -3.57
N PHE A 21 14.38 8.02 -2.32
CA PHE A 21 13.19 8.05 -1.48
C PHE A 21 12.07 8.89 -2.11
N PHE A 22 12.35 10.13 -2.53
CA PHE A 22 11.33 10.97 -3.17
C PHE A 22 10.93 10.46 -4.56
N LYS A 23 11.84 9.80 -5.29
CA LYS A 23 11.51 9.11 -6.53
C LYS A 23 10.50 7.98 -6.27
N TRP A 24 10.73 7.16 -5.25
CA TRP A 24 9.84 6.08 -4.87
C TRP A 24 8.44 6.60 -4.51
N ILE A 25 8.37 7.63 -3.66
CA ILE A 25 7.10 8.25 -3.25
C ILE A 25 6.31 8.76 -4.47
N LYS A 26 6.96 9.55 -5.33
CA LYS A 26 6.30 10.14 -6.51
C LYS A 26 5.81 9.06 -7.48
N GLN A 27 6.58 7.99 -7.66
CA GLN A 27 6.23 6.90 -8.58
C GLN A 27 5.08 6.04 -8.04
N HIS A 28 5.14 5.64 -6.77
CA HIS A 28 4.26 4.57 -6.24
C HIS A 28 3.02 5.09 -5.52
N LEU A 29 3.07 6.28 -4.91
CA LEU A 29 1.92 6.88 -4.22
C LEU A 29 1.04 7.73 -5.15
N LYS A 30 1.37 7.81 -6.46
CA LYS A 30 0.63 8.56 -7.49
C LYS A 30 0.35 10.02 -7.10
N ILE A 31 1.33 10.71 -6.52
CA ILE A 31 1.31 12.17 -6.35
C ILE A 31 1.57 12.83 -7.72
N LYS A 32 0.70 12.57 -8.71
CA LYS A 32 0.87 13.08 -10.08
C LYS A 32 0.18 14.43 -10.28
N GLN A 33 -0.87 14.70 -9.52
CA GLN A 33 -1.62 15.95 -9.57
C GLN A 33 -1.98 16.37 -8.14
N PHE A 34 -1.96 17.68 -7.89
CA PHE A 34 -2.40 18.23 -6.62
C PHE A 34 -3.93 18.22 -6.55
N PHE A 35 -4.48 17.78 -5.42
CA PHE A 35 -5.94 17.79 -5.19
C PHE A 35 -6.50 19.20 -5.02
N GLY A 36 -5.64 20.19 -4.75
CA GLY A 36 -6.01 21.60 -4.66
C GLY A 36 -4.79 22.48 -4.92
N ARG A 37 -5.04 23.76 -5.26
CA ARG A 37 -3.99 24.75 -5.54
C ARG A 37 -3.59 25.57 -4.31
N THR A 38 -4.28 25.39 -3.18
CA THR A 38 -3.96 26.09 -1.94
C THR A 38 -2.74 25.47 -1.29
N GLU A 39 -1.94 26.30 -0.60
CA GLU A 39 -0.76 25.83 0.11
C GLU A 39 -1.09 24.73 1.12
N ASN A 40 -2.19 24.87 1.85
CA ASN A 40 -2.65 23.88 2.82
C ASN A 40 -2.98 22.53 2.16
N ALA A 41 -3.63 22.54 0.99
CA ALA A 41 -3.94 21.31 0.26
C ALA A 41 -2.65 20.58 -0.15
N VAL A 42 -1.64 21.32 -0.63
CA VAL A 42 -0.33 20.77 -0.98
C VAL A 42 0.38 20.20 0.25
N ARG A 43 0.41 20.93 1.38
CA ARG A 43 1.02 20.49 2.64
C ARG A 43 0.38 19.19 3.15
N ILE A 44 -0.95 19.12 3.18
CA ILE A 44 -1.68 17.93 3.59
C ILE A 44 -1.35 16.75 2.68
N GLN A 45 -1.34 16.96 1.35
CA GLN A 45 -1.04 15.90 0.39
C GLN A 45 0.37 15.31 0.58
N ILE A 46 1.36 16.16 0.86
CA ILE A 46 2.73 15.73 1.15
C ILE A 46 2.77 14.93 2.48
N LEU A 47 2.14 15.45 3.54
CA LEU A 47 2.09 14.77 4.83
C LEU A 47 1.40 13.40 4.74
N THR A 48 0.26 13.32 4.06
CA THR A 48 -0.44 12.05 3.85
C THR A 48 0.41 11.04 3.09
N ALA A 49 1.19 11.48 2.10
CA ALA A 49 2.11 10.59 1.37
C ALA A 49 3.25 10.07 2.26
N LEU A 50 3.83 10.94 3.09
CA LEU A 50 4.88 10.56 4.05
C LEU A 50 4.35 9.57 5.09
N ILE A 51 3.16 9.83 5.64
CA ILE A 51 2.49 8.91 6.58
C ILE A 51 2.21 7.57 5.90
N SER A 52 1.69 7.56 4.67
CA SER A 52 1.41 6.33 3.92
C SER A 52 2.69 5.51 3.69
N TYR A 53 3.79 6.14 3.30
CA TYR A 53 5.08 5.46 3.18
C TYR A 53 5.52 4.82 4.49
N LEU A 54 5.46 5.59 5.58
CA LEU A 54 5.87 5.14 6.91
C LEU A 54 5.05 3.93 7.36
N LEU A 55 3.74 3.94 7.13
CA LEU A 55 2.86 2.83 7.47
C LEU A 55 3.22 1.55 6.70
N VAL A 56 3.51 1.64 5.39
CA VAL A 56 3.92 0.47 4.60
C VAL A 56 5.29 -0.03 5.04
N ALA A 57 6.24 0.88 5.31
CA ALA A 57 7.56 0.53 5.80
C ALA A 57 7.49 -0.17 7.18
N LEU A 58 6.68 0.38 8.08
CA LEU A 58 6.44 -0.19 9.40
C LEU A 58 5.77 -1.56 9.28
N TYR A 59 4.72 -1.70 8.46
CA TYR A 59 4.06 -2.97 8.21
C TYR A 59 5.03 -4.03 7.68
N LYS A 60 5.88 -3.67 6.72
CA LYS A 60 6.92 -4.56 6.20
C LYS A 60 7.88 -4.99 7.31
N GLN A 61 8.34 -4.05 8.14
CA GLN A 61 9.28 -4.29 9.22
C GLN A 61 8.68 -5.16 10.33
N THR A 62 7.45 -4.89 10.75
CA THR A 62 6.77 -5.64 11.83
C THR A 62 6.46 -7.08 11.42
N HIS A 63 6.19 -7.32 10.14
CA HIS A 63 5.87 -8.66 9.63
C HIS A 63 7.05 -9.38 8.98
N GLY A 64 8.27 -8.80 9.01
CA GLY A 64 9.47 -9.45 8.48
C GLY A 64 9.37 -9.83 7.00
N LEU A 65 8.60 -9.07 6.21
CA LEU A 65 8.29 -9.41 4.83
C LEU A 65 9.54 -9.28 3.94
N LYS A 66 9.83 -10.32 3.17
CA LYS A 66 10.96 -10.35 2.22
C LYS A 66 10.66 -9.56 0.94
N GLN A 67 9.39 -9.31 0.66
CA GLN A 67 8.92 -8.57 -0.50
C GLN A 67 9.42 -7.12 -0.51
N SER A 68 9.47 -6.53 -1.69
CA SER A 68 9.74 -5.11 -1.87
C SER A 68 8.63 -4.24 -1.24
N LEU A 69 8.98 -3.02 -0.86
CA LEU A 69 8.03 -2.02 -0.36
C LEU A 69 6.87 -1.77 -1.34
N TRP A 70 7.17 -1.86 -2.65
CA TRP A 70 6.18 -1.71 -3.71
C TRP A 70 5.16 -2.85 -3.74
N GLU A 71 5.62 -4.11 -3.66
CA GLU A 71 4.74 -5.27 -3.62
C GLU A 71 3.82 -5.22 -2.39
N CYS A 72 4.35 -4.85 -1.22
CA CYS A 72 3.53 -4.63 -0.03
C CYS A 72 2.45 -3.58 -0.28
N LEU A 73 2.81 -2.44 -0.88
CA LEU A 73 1.85 -1.40 -1.23
C LEU A 73 0.81 -1.90 -2.24
N CYS A 74 1.19 -2.69 -3.24
CA CYS A 74 0.26 -3.26 -4.22
C CYS A 74 -0.78 -4.17 -3.55
N VAL A 75 -0.34 -5.06 -2.66
CA VAL A 75 -1.25 -5.94 -1.90
C VAL A 75 -2.21 -5.10 -1.07
N ILE A 76 -1.68 -4.15 -0.29
CA ILE A 76 -2.52 -3.26 0.53
C ILE A 76 -3.54 -2.52 -0.33
N ARG A 77 -3.14 -2.00 -1.50
CA ARG A 77 -4.07 -1.32 -2.42
C ARG A 77 -5.17 -2.24 -2.96
N ALA A 78 -4.85 -3.51 -3.23
CA ALA A 78 -5.81 -4.49 -3.70
C ALA A 78 -6.79 -4.94 -2.60
N THR A 79 -6.32 -5.01 -1.35
CA THR A 79 -7.09 -5.55 -0.23
C THR A 79 -7.69 -4.48 0.69
N LEU A 80 -7.40 -3.19 0.49
CA LEU A 80 -7.77 -2.11 1.43
C LEU A 80 -9.28 -2.07 1.75
N PHE A 81 -10.09 -2.34 0.74
CA PHE A 81 -11.56 -2.30 0.84
C PHE A 81 -12.18 -3.70 0.96
N GLN A 82 -11.35 -4.74 1.07
CA GLN A 82 -11.83 -6.10 1.18
C GLN A 82 -12.40 -6.32 2.58
N ARG A 83 -13.65 -6.78 2.65
CA ARG A 83 -14.34 -7.09 3.90
C ARG A 83 -14.48 -8.60 4.03
N GLN A 84 -13.42 -9.25 4.52
CA GLN A 84 -13.33 -10.71 4.59
C GLN A 84 -14.56 -11.35 5.26
N ASP A 85 -15.01 -10.83 6.39
CA ASP A 85 -16.15 -11.40 7.12
C ASP A 85 -17.46 -11.35 6.32
N LEU A 86 -17.71 -10.25 5.60
CA LEU A 86 -18.91 -10.11 4.77
C LEU A 86 -18.83 -11.01 3.55
N GLU A 87 -17.66 -11.07 2.90
CA GLU A 87 -17.44 -11.95 1.75
C GLU A 87 -17.63 -13.42 2.12
N ILE A 88 -17.08 -13.84 3.27
CA ILE A 88 -17.24 -15.19 3.80
C ILE A 88 -18.71 -15.48 4.13
N SER A 89 -19.41 -14.54 4.77
CA SER A 89 -20.83 -14.69 5.11
C SER A 89 -21.71 -14.84 3.86
N GLN A 90 -21.50 -13.98 2.86
CA GLN A 90 -22.22 -14.05 1.58
C GLN A 90 -21.90 -15.33 0.80
N TYR A 91 -20.64 -15.80 0.83
CA TYR A 91 -20.25 -17.08 0.26
C TYR A 91 -20.99 -18.25 0.92
N ARG A 92 -21.03 -18.29 2.26
CA ARG A 92 -21.76 -19.32 3.02
C ARG A 92 -23.26 -19.30 2.72
N LYS A 93 -23.88 -18.12 2.60
CA LYS A 93 -25.30 -17.99 2.27
C LYS A 93 -25.62 -18.57 0.89
N ARG A 94 -24.88 -18.18 -0.15
CA ARG A 94 -25.03 -18.73 -1.51
C ARG A 94 -24.84 -20.25 -1.56
N ARG A 95 -23.87 -20.78 -0.82
CA ARG A 95 -23.65 -22.22 -0.69
C ARG A 95 -24.87 -22.96 -0.14
N ARG A 96 -25.49 -22.43 0.92
CA ARG A 96 -26.71 -22.99 1.51
C ARG A 96 -27.89 -22.96 0.53
N GLU A 97 -28.08 -21.83 -0.16
CA GLU A 97 -29.14 -21.68 -1.17
C GLU A 97 -28.98 -22.70 -2.32
N VAL A 98 -27.76 -22.92 -2.80
CA VAL A 98 -27.48 -23.93 -3.83
C VAL A 98 -27.73 -25.35 -3.31
N GLU A 99 -27.29 -25.66 -2.08
CA GLU A 99 -27.55 -26.96 -1.45
C GLU A 99 -29.05 -27.21 -1.23
N GLU A 100 -29.81 -26.18 -0.85
CA GLU A 100 -31.26 -26.22 -0.67
C GLU A 100 -31.98 -26.41 -2.02
N MET A 101 -31.58 -25.69 -3.07
CA MET A 101 -32.10 -25.88 -4.43
C MET A 101 -31.81 -27.30 -4.96
N ALA A 102 -30.60 -27.82 -4.73
CA ALA A 102 -30.24 -29.18 -5.16
C ALA A 102 -31.07 -30.24 -4.43
N ARG A 103 -31.36 -30.06 -3.13
CA ARG A 103 -32.25 -30.93 -2.36
C ARG A 103 -33.69 -30.91 -2.90
N LEU A 104 -34.20 -29.73 -3.25
CA LEU A 104 -35.54 -29.59 -3.82
C LEU A 104 -35.64 -30.23 -5.21
N GLN A 105 -34.60 -30.10 -6.05
CA GLN A 105 -34.55 -30.74 -7.37
C GLN A 105 -34.51 -32.27 -7.29
N LEU A 106 -33.80 -32.86 -6.32
CA LEU A 106 -33.76 -34.31 -6.11
C LEU A 106 -35.10 -34.89 -5.62
N GLY A 107 -36.00 -34.08 -5.06
CA GLY A 107 -37.34 -34.51 -4.64
C GLY A 107 -38.43 -34.36 -5.71
N LEU A 108 -38.09 -33.77 -6.86
CA LEU A 108 -39.01 -33.52 -7.98
C LEU A 108 -38.93 -34.57 -9.09
N PHE A 109 -38.06 -35.57 -8.95
CA PHE A 109 -37.91 -36.72 -9.86
C PHE A 109 -38.10 -38.04 -9.11
#